data_AF-A0AA48HT53-F1
#
_entry.id   AF-A0AA48HT53-F1
#
_cell.length_a   1.000
_cell.length_b   1.000
_cell.length_c   1.000
_cell.angle_alpha   90.00
_cell.angle_beta   90.00
_cell.angle_gamma   90.00
#
_symmetry.space_group_name_H-M   'P 1'
#
loop_
_entity.id
_entity.type
_entity.pdbx_description
1 polymer ?
#
loop_
_entity_poly.entity_id
_entity_poly.type
_entity_poly.pdbx_seq_one_letter_code
_entity_poly.pdbx_strand_id
1 'polypeptide(L)' 'MGMNKNTVLAYATWIMIFVGLGMIALGAFKYDEVAGWGFAAVGIGFLAVAWVFNALKGRV' A
#
# COMPACT_ATOMS: atom_id res chain seq x y z
N MET A 1 25.40 -4.50 -6.34
CA MET A 1 25.06 -3.44 -5.37
C MET A 1 23.91 -3.92 -4.49
N GLY A 2 24.17 -4.23 -3.21
CA GLY A 2 23.09 -4.55 -2.27
C GLY A 2 22.29 -3.29 -1.94
N MET A 3 20.96 -3.35 -2.04
CA MET A 3 20.10 -2.21 -1.72
C MET A 3 20.27 -1.81 -0.25
N ASN A 4 20.46 -0.51 -0.02
CA ASN A 4 20.49 0.04 1.33
C ASN A 4 19.09 -0.08 1.95
N LYS A 5 18.99 -0.31 3.27
CA LYS A 5 17.72 -0.62 3.96
C LYS A 5 16.65 0.45 3.72
N ASN A 6 17.05 1.72 3.70
CA ASN A 6 16.17 2.85 3.44
C ASN A 6 15.65 2.87 1.99
N THR A 7 16.42 2.34 1.04
CA THR A 7 16.02 2.20 -0.36
C THR A 7 15.00 1.08 -0.49
N VAL A 8 15.18 -0.05 0.20
CA VAL A 8 14.20 -1.14 0.26
C VAL A 8 12.87 -0.64 0.84
N LEU A 9 12.91 0.07 1.97
CA LEU A 9 11.72 0.66 2.59
C LEU A 9 11.00 1.65 1.65
N ALA A 10 11.76 2.44 0.89
CA ALA A 10 11.19 3.36 -0.09
C ALA A 10 10.46 2.61 -1.22
N TYR A 11 11.09 1.58 -1.81
CA TYR A 11 10.45 0.78 -2.85
C TYR A 11 9.23 0.02 -2.32
N ALA A 12 9.29 -0.52 -1.09
CA ALA A 12 8.15 -1.17 -0.45
C ALA A 12 6.96 -0.20 -0.27
N THR A 13 7.23 1.03 0.14
CA THR A 13 6.20 2.09 0.27
C THR A 13 5.52 2.37 -1.06
N TRP A 14 6.29 2.52 -2.15
CA TRP A 14 5.74 2.74 -3.48
C TRP A 14 4.87 1.57 -3.96
N ILE A 15 5.34 0.33 -3.80
CA ILE A 15 4.59 -0.85 -4.21
C ILE A 15 3.26 -0.94 -3.46
N MET A 16 3.25 -0.70 -2.14
CA MET A 16 2.01 -0.76 -1.37
C MET A 16 0.99 0.32 -1.74
N ILE A 17 1.44 1.54 -2.10
CA ILE A 17 0.54 2.58 -2.61
C ILE A 17 -0.12 2.14 -3.93
N PHE A 18 0.67 1.60 -4.86
CA PHE A 18 0.13 1.10 -6.14
C PHE A 18 -0.83 -0.07 -5.97
N VAL A 19 -0.50 -1.02 -5.07
CA VAL A 19 -1.38 -2.17 -4.78
C VAL A 19 -2.66 -1.72 -4.07
N GLY A 20 -2.56 -0.81 -3.09
CA GLY A 20 -3.72 -0.26 -2.39
C GLY A 20 -4.68 0.48 -3.32
N LEU A 21 -4.15 1.34 -4.20
CA LEU A 21 -4.95 2.03 -5.22
C LEU A 21 -5.55 1.06 -6.24
N GLY A 22 -4.80 0.06 -6.68
CA GLY A 22 -5.30 -0.98 -7.58
C GLY A 22 -6.45 -1.79 -6.98
N MET A 23 -6.37 -2.13 -5.69
CA MET A 23 -7.43 -2.81 -4.96
C MET A 23 -8.68 -1.93 -4.79
N ILE A 24 -8.51 -0.65 -4.44
CA ILE A 24 -9.64 0.29 -4.35
C ILE A 24 -10.31 0.46 -5.73
N ALA A 25 -9.53 0.59 -6.81
CA ALA A 25 -10.06 0.67 -8.16
C ALA A 25 -10.82 -0.60 -8.56
N LEU A 26 -10.32 -1.79 -8.24
CA LEU A 26 -11.02 -3.05 -8.51
C LEU A 26 -12.33 -3.17 -7.70
N GLY A 27 -12.33 -2.73 -6.44
CA GLY A 27 -13.53 -2.67 -5.60
C GLY A 27 -14.58 -1.70 -6.13
N ALA A 28 -14.15 -0.51 -6.59
CA ALA A 28 -15.02 0.55 -7.08
C ALA A 28 -15.58 0.31 -8.49
N PHE A 29 -14.83 -0.35 -9.38
CA PHE A 29 -15.25 -0.52 -10.78
C PHE A 29 -15.79 -1.93 -11.11
N LYS A 30 -15.44 -2.96 -10.34
CA LYS A 30 -15.71 -4.36 -10.75
C LYS A 30 -16.49 -5.20 -9.73
N TYR A 31 -16.59 -4.78 -8.47
CA TYR A 31 -17.26 -5.54 -7.41
C TYR A 31 -18.09 -4.66 -6.45
N ASP A 32 -18.87 -3.74 -7.03
CA ASP A 32 -19.67 -2.75 -6.29
C ASP A 32 -20.61 -3.40 -5.24
N GLU A 33 -21.23 -4.55 -5.55
CA GLU A 33 -22.22 -5.21 -4.67
C GLU A 33 -21.64 -6.06 -3.52
N VAL A 34 -20.43 -6.63 -3.65
CA VAL A 34 -19.92 -7.63 -2.68
C VAL A 34 -18.61 -7.21 -2.04
N ALA A 35 -17.82 -6.37 -2.71
CA ALA A 35 -16.43 -6.17 -2.34
C ALA A 35 -16.03 -4.71 -2.11
N GLY A 36 -16.93 -3.74 -2.33
CA GLY A 36 -16.65 -2.31 -2.12
C GLY A 36 -16.06 -1.98 -0.74
N TRP A 37 -16.69 -2.47 0.34
CA TRP A 37 -16.22 -2.21 1.72
C TRP A 37 -14.94 -3.00 2.08
N GLY A 38 -14.82 -4.25 1.61
CA GLY A 38 -13.66 -5.10 1.87
C GLY A 38 -12.39 -4.62 1.14
N PHE A 39 -12.50 -4.30 -0.14
CA PHE A 39 -11.37 -3.77 -0.93
C PHE A 39 -11.01 -2.35 -0.51
N ALA A 40 -11.96 -1.52 -0.08
CA ALA A 40 -11.67 -0.21 0.50
C ALA A 40 -10.90 -0.34 1.83
N ALA A 41 -11.34 -1.22 2.74
CA ALA A 41 -10.65 -1.46 4.01
C ALA A 41 -9.23 -2.00 3.80
N VAL A 42 -9.03 -2.92 2.86
CA VAL A 42 -7.69 -3.44 2.52
C VAL A 42 -6.82 -2.36 1.88
N GLY A 43 -7.36 -1.54 0.98
CA GLY A 43 -6.64 -0.41 0.37
C GLY A 43 -6.18 0.62 1.40
N ILE A 44 -7.03 0.97 2.37
CA ILE A 44 -6.65 1.82 3.51
C ILE A 44 -5.59 1.13 4.38
N GLY A 45 -5.69 -0.18 4.58
CA GLY A 45 -4.67 -0.98 5.25
C GLY A 45 -3.29 -0.87 4.59
N PHE A 46 -3.22 -0.98 3.26
CA PHE A 46 -1.97 -0.80 2.52
C PHE A 46 -1.40 0.61 2.64
N LEU A 47 -2.25 1.65 2.67
CA LEU A 47 -1.82 3.02 2.92
C LEU A 47 -1.29 3.22 4.35
N ALA A 48 -1.88 2.56 5.35
CA ALA A 48 -1.38 2.59 6.73
C ALA A 48 0.02 1.95 6.83
N VAL A 49 0.26 0.81 6.17
CA VAL A 49 1.59 0.18 6.15
C VAL A 49 2.60 1.04 5.37
N ALA A 50 2.17 1.71 4.30
CA ALA A 50 3.00 2.67 3.56
C ALA A 50 3.43 3.85 4.45
N TRP A 51 2.51 4.36 5.29
CA TRP A 51 2.84 5.39 6.27
C TRP A 51 3.85 4.90 7.29
N VAL A 52 3.70 3.68 7.82
CA VAL A 52 4.65 3.08 8.78
C VAL A 52 6.04 2.94 8.15
N PHE A 53 6.16 2.41 6.92
CA PHE A 53 7.46 2.29 6.26
C PHE A 53 8.09 3.65 5.96
N ASN A 54 7.29 4.65 5.60
CA ASN A 54 7.78 6.01 5.45
C ASN A 54 8.24 6.60 6.79
N ALA A 55 7.55 6.33 7.90
CA ALA A 55 7.92 6.78 9.24
C ALA A 55 9.16 6.08 9.82
N LEU A 56 9.41 4.83 9.40
CA LEU A 56 10.61 4.07 9.76
C LEU A 56 11.82 4.43 8.89
N LYS A 57 11.62 5.03 7.72
CA LYS A 57 12.69 5.46 6.83
C LYS A 57 13.59 6.49 7.53
N GLY A 58 14.86 6.13 7.75
CA GLY A 58 15.83 6.98 8.45
C GLY A 58 15.93 6.75 9.96
N ARG A 59 15.13 5.82 10.52
CA ARG A 59 15.19 5.43 11.95
C ARG A 59 15.72 4.01 12.16
N VAL A 60 15.94 3.25 11.09
CA VAL A 60 16.42 1.84 11.05
C VAL A 60 17.45 1.63 9.94
#